data_AF-A0A1G0LM76-F1
#
_entry.id   AF-A0A1G0LM76-F1
#
_cell.length_a   1.000
_cell.length_b   1.000
_cell.length_c   1.000
_cell.angle_alpha   90.00
_cell.angle_beta   90.00
_cell.angle_gamma   90.00
#
_symmetry.space_group_name_H-M   'P 1'
#
loop_
_entity.id
_entity.type
_entity.pdbx_description
1 polymer ?
#
loop_
_entity_poly.entity_id
_entity_poly.type
_entity_poly.pdbx_seq_one_letter_code
_entity_poly.pdbx_strand_id
1 'polypeptide(L)' 'MGSGVVEIRIHVGGAFRVVYVAKYPEAVYVLHAFEKKGRKTRRSDLATARRRLRALLAQRRSA' A
#
# COMPACT_ATOMS: atom_id res chain seq x y z
N MET A 1 -9.44 4.35 -0.38
CA MET A 1 -8.54 3.43 -1.08
C MET A 1 -9.45 2.36 -1.65
N GLY A 2 -9.37 2.04 -2.95
CA GLY A 2 -10.38 1.22 -3.65
C GLY A 2 -10.36 -0.29 -3.33
N SER A 3 -11.16 -1.07 -4.04
CA SER A 3 -11.36 -2.52 -3.79
C SER A 3 -10.06 -3.34 -3.91
N GLY A 4 -9.70 -3.98 -2.79
CA GLY A 4 -8.56 -4.89 -2.66
C GLY A 4 -7.25 -4.26 -2.16
N VAL A 5 -7.25 -2.98 -1.77
CA VAL A 5 -6.12 -2.38 -1.04
C VAL A 5 -6.30 -2.60 0.46
N VAL A 6 -5.36 -3.29 1.09
CA VAL A 6 -5.40 -3.64 2.51
C VAL A 6 -4.17 -3.07 3.23
N GLU A 7 -4.28 -2.83 4.53
CA GLU A 7 -3.17 -2.37 5.39
C GLU A 7 -2.76 -3.46 6.39
N ILE A 8 -1.48 -3.81 6.46
CA ILE A 8 -0.89 -4.59 7.56
C ILE A 8 -0.32 -3.62 8.59
N ARG A 9 -0.55 -3.91 9.87
CA ARG A 9 0.03 -3.17 11.00
C ARG A 9 1.05 -4.06 11.69
N ILE A 10 2.29 -3.58 11.79
CA ILE A 10 3.40 -4.33 12.38
C ILE A 10 3.94 -3.53 13.55
N HIS A 11 4.13 -4.19 14.71
CA HIS A 11 4.70 -3.59 15.91
C HIS A 11 5.96 -4.36 16.33
N VAL A 12 7.13 -3.87 15.92
CA VAL A 12 8.43 -4.47 16.24
C VAL A 12 9.43 -3.34 16.46
N GLY A 13 9.73 -2.98 17.72
CA GLY A 13 10.59 -1.83 18.05
C GLY A 13 10.06 -0.45 17.59
N GLY A 14 8.87 -0.42 16.99
CA GLY A 14 8.22 0.73 16.38
C GLY A 14 6.88 0.32 15.77
N ALA A 15 6.12 1.28 15.23
CA ALA A 15 4.85 1.01 14.57
C ALA A 15 4.99 1.21 13.06
N PHE A 16 4.68 0.19 12.26
CA PHE A 16 4.78 0.23 10.81
C PHE A 16 3.44 -0.07 10.16
N ARG A 17 3.23 0.51 8.98
CA ARG A 17 2.09 0.21 8.13
C ARG A 17 2.55 -0.17 6.74
N VAL A 18 1.99 -1.26 6.23
CA VAL A 18 2.22 -1.74 4.87
C VAL A 18 0.91 -1.71 4.12
N VAL A 19 0.84 -0.96 3.02
CA VAL A 19 -0.28 -0.90 2.10
C VAL A 19 -0.01 -1.87 0.95
N TYR A 20 -0.91 -2.81 0.70
CA TYR A 20 -0.71 -3.86 -0.29
C TYR A 20 -2.00 -4.25 -1.03
N VAL A 21 -1.86 -4.99 -2.12
CA VAL A 21 -2.94 -5.61 -2.90
C VAL A 21 -2.69 -7.11 -3.01
N ALA A 22 -3.66 -7.92 -2.58
CA ALA A 22 -3.58 -9.39 -2.61
C ALA A 22 -4.80 -10.04 -3.30
N LYS A 23 -5.38 -9.35 -4.30
CA LYS A 23 -6.54 -9.85 -5.05
C LYS A 23 -6.19 -10.61 -6.32
N TYR A 24 -4.90 -10.71 -6.64
CA TYR A 24 -4.42 -11.31 -7.87
C TYR A 24 -3.69 -12.62 -7.55
N PRO A 25 -3.92 -13.70 -8.31
CA PRO A 25 -3.39 -15.03 -7.99
C PRO A 25 -1.86 -15.11 -8.11
N GLU A 26 -1.24 -14.28 -8.95
CA GLU A 26 0.18 -14.39 -9.24
C GLU A 26 1.10 -13.72 -8.20
N ALA A 27 0.62 -12.72 -7.45
CA ALA A 27 1.46 -12.00 -6.50
C ALA A 27 0.70 -11.14 -5.49
N VAL A 28 1.38 -10.87 -4.37
CA VAL A 28 1.03 -9.80 -3.43
C VAL A 28 1.83 -8.55 -3.77
N TYR A 29 1.14 -7.46 -4.10
CA TYR A 29 1.77 -6.20 -4.51
C TYR A 29 1.86 -5.24 -3.32
N VAL A 30 3.06 -5.04 -2.79
CA VAL A 30 3.31 -4.02 -1.76
C VAL A 30 3.39 -2.64 -2.41
N LEU A 31 2.39 -1.80 -2.12
CA LEU A 31 2.33 -0.44 -2.64
C LEU A 31 3.20 0.51 -1.82
N HIS A 32 3.17 0.44 -0.50
CA HIS A 32 3.94 1.35 0.34
C HIS A 32 4.13 0.81 1.74
N ALA A 33 5.34 0.92 2.30
CA ALA A 33 5.63 0.60 3.69
C ALA A 33 6.26 1.84 4.35
N PHE A 34 5.80 2.18 5.56
CA PHE A 34 6.28 3.35 6.28
C PHE A 34 6.15 3.17 7.80
N GLU A 35 7.02 3.87 8.52
CA GLU A 35 6.93 4.00 9.97
C GLU A 35 5.84 5.01 10.33
N LYS A 36 4.91 4.61 11.20
CA LYS A 36 3.83 5.43 11.72
C LYS A 36 4.39 6.36 12.81
N LYS A 37 4.71 7.59 12.40
CA LYS A 37 5.16 8.67 13.31
C LYS A 37 4.02 9.46 13.98
N GLY A 38 2.76 9.10 13.74
CA GLY A 38 1.59 9.82 14.28
C GLY A 38 0.30 9.01 14.20
N ARG A 39 -0.81 9.51 14.77
CA ARG A 39 -2.10 8.78 14.80
C ARG A 39 -2.72 8.62 13.41
N LYS A 40 -2.67 9.68 12.59
CA LYS A 40 -3.16 9.71 11.21
C LYS A 40 -2.02 9.35 10.24
N THR A 41 -2.33 8.58 9.20
CA THR A 41 -1.41 8.36 8.07
C THR A 41 -1.12 9.71 7.41
N ARG A 42 0.15 10.00 7.08
CA ARG A 42 0.50 11.28 6.45
C ARG A 42 -0.10 11.33 5.04
N ARG A 43 -0.50 12.54 4.60
CA ARG A 43 -1.05 12.72 3.24
C ARG A 43 -0.06 12.27 2.16
N SER A 44 1.24 12.45 2.40
CA SER A 44 2.35 11.98 1.54
C SER A 44 2.34 10.47 1.33
N ASP A 45 2.09 9.70 2.39
CA ASP A 45 2.13 8.23 2.36
C ASP A 45 0.92 7.71 1.58
N LEU A 46 -0.26 8.31 1.82
CA LEU A 46 -1.48 8.03 1.05
C LEU A 46 -1.33 8.40 -0.43
N ALA A 47 -0.70 9.54 -0.73
CA ALA A 47 -0.43 9.96 -2.11
C ALA A 47 0.52 8.99 -2.83
N THR A 48 1.56 8.53 -2.14
CA THR A 48 2.51 7.54 -2.66
C THR A 48 1.84 6.22 -2.96
N ALA A 49 1.05 5.69 -2.01
CA ALA A 49 0.31 4.45 -2.21
C ALA A 49 -0.69 4.55 -3.38
N ARG A 50 -1.42 5.66 -3.50
CA ARG A 50 -2.35 5.89 -4.64
C ARG A 50 -1.63 5.97 -5.98
N ARG A 51 -0.48 6.66 -6.05
CA ARG A 51 0.33 6.76 -7.27
C ARG A 51 0.80 5.37 -7.73
N ARG A 52 1.31 4.56 -6.80
CA ARG A 52 1.79 3.20 -7.10
C ARG A 52 0.66 2.25 -7.47
N LEU A 53 -0.51 2.39 -6.86
CA LEU A 53 -1.71 1.64 -7.28
C LEU A 53 -2.08 1.94 -8.74
N ARG A 54 -2.09 3.22 -9.15
CA ARG A 54 -2.38 3.59 -10.54
C ARG A 54 -1.36 3.01 -11.52
N ALA A 55 -0.07 3.03 -11.15
CA ALA A 55 0.99 2.43 -11.96
C ALA A 55 0.80 0.91 -12.13
N LEU A 56 0.50 0.19 -11.03
CA LEU A 56 0.18 -1.24 -11.08
C LEU A 56 -1.01 -1.51 -12.01
N LEU A 57 -2.11 -0.76 -11.86
CA LEU A 57 -3.28 -0.94 -12.71
C LEU A 57 -3.01 -0.62 -14.18
N ALA A 58 -2.12 0.34 -14.47
CA ALA A 58 -1.72 0.65 -15.85
C ALA A 58 -0.89 -0.49 -16.46
N GLN A 59 0.12 -1.00 -15.73
CA GLN A 59 0.92 -2.14 -16.17
C GLN A 59 0.05 -3.36 -16.48
N ARG A 60 -0.97 -3.61 -15.64
CA ARG A 60 -1.90 -4.73 -15.81
C ARG A 60 -2.94 -4.55 -16.91
N ARG A 61 -3.16 -3.33 -17.44
CA ARG A 61 -4.01 -3.12 -18.62
C ARG A 61 -3.26 -3.37 -19.93
N SER A 62 -1.92 -3.37 -19.87
CA SER A 62 -1.04 -3.53 -21.02
C SER A 62 -0.43 -4.93 -21.12
N ALA A 63 -0.81 -5.84 -20.20
CA ALA A 63 -0.44 -7.25 -20.17
C ALA A 63 -1.68 -8.09 -20.44
#